data_AF-A0A139WH34-F1
#
_entry.id   AF-A0A139WH34-F1
#
_cell.length_a   1.000
_cell.length_b   1.000
_cell.length_c   1.000
_cell.angle_alpha   90.00
_cell.angle_beta   90.00
_cell.angle_gamma   90.00
#
_symmetry.space_group_name_H-M   'P 1'
#
loop_
_entity.id
_entity.type
_entity.pdbx_description
1 polymer ?
#
loop_
_entity_poly.entity_id
_entity_poly.type
_entity_poly.pdbx_seq_one_letter_code
_entity_poly.pdbx_strand_id
1 'polypeptide(L)' 'MDSSVTIDGYFVDLIDDKWRSEKLPHDDINVPTHELADPEADSGDIHLTLQEQEQKWTDIALSALSEHQ' A
#
# COMPACT_ATOMS: atom_id res chain seq x y z
N MET A 1 26.76 37.16 7.48
CA MET A 1 25.49 37.13 6.75
C MET A 1 24.72 35.95 7.30
N ASP A 2 23.77 36.17 8.20
CA ASP A 2 23.06 35.09 8.91
C ASP A 2 22.25 34.16 7.99
N SER A 3 22.18 34.50 6.70
CA SER A 3 21.55 33.74 5.63
C SER A 3 22.42 32.60 5.07
N SER A 4 23.72 32.56 5.38
CA SER A 4 24.64 31.52 4.87
C SER A 4 25.04 30.54 5.96
N VAL A 5 24.80 29.25 5.74
CA VAL A 5 25.30 28.17 6.60
C VAL A 5 26.78 27.93 6.32
N THR A 6 27.58 27.88 7.38
CA THR A 6 28.99 27.46 7.29
C THR A 6 29.05 25.95 7.13
N ILE A 7 29.67 25.48 6.04
CA ILE A 7 29.93 24.05 5.81
C ILE A 7 31.36 23.75 6.26
N ASP A 8 31.54 22.64 6.98
CA ASP A 8 32.86 22.16 7.37
C ASP A 8 33.61 21.62 6.14
N GLY A 9 34.81 22.16 5.88
CA GLY A 9 35.63 21.76 4.74
C GLY A 9 36.06 20.30 4.77
N TYR A 10 36.17 19.69 5.96
CA TYR A 10 36.51 18.27 6.09
C TYR A 10 35.42 17.37 5.47
N PHE A 11 34.14 17.69 5.68
CA PHE A 11 33.05 16.90 5.11
C PHE A 11 32.92 17.07 3.60
N VAL A 12 33.35 18.20 3.06
CA VAL A 12 33.37 18.44 1.60
C VAL A 12 34.46 17.61 0.93
N ASP A 13 35.62 17.45 1.59
CA ASP A 13 36.73 16.66 1.06
C ASP A 13 36.52 15.14 1.21
N LEU A 14 35.76 14.73 2.23
CA LEU A 14 35.45 13.32 2.51
C LEU A 14 34.41 12.73 1.55
N ILE A 15 33.44 13.52 1.09
CA ILE A 15 32.31 13.05 0.27
C ILE A 15 32.64 13.23 -1.20
N ASP A 16 32.69 12.13 -1.96
CA ASP A 16 32.91 12.18 -3.40
C ASP A 16 31.64 12.55 -4.18
N ASP A 17 31.82 13.04 -5.41
CA ASP A 17 30.73 13.52 -6.26
C ASP A 17 29.69 12.44 -6.58
N LYS A 18 30.11 11.17 -6.61
CA LYS A 18 29.20 10.04 -6.80
C LYS A 18 28.27 9.91 -5.60
N TRP A 19 28.82 9.85 -4.39
CA TRP A 19 28.01 9.76 -3.17
C TRP A 19 27.08 10.98 -3.00
N ARG A 20 27.56 12.17 -3.36
CA ARG A 20 26.75 13.39 -3.34
C ARG A 20 25.56 13.37 -4.32
N SER A 21 25.68 12.61 -5.41
CA SER A 21 24.67 12.49 -6.46
C SER A 21 23.78 11.26 -6.31
N GLU A 22 24.13 10.35 -5.41
CA GLU A 22 23.36 9.15 -5.13
C GLU A 22 21.99 9.50 -4.53
N LYS A 23 20.96 8.81 -5.03
CA LYS A 23 19.58 8.90 -4.53
C LYS A 23 19.16 7.52 -4.07
N LEU A 24 18.41 7.46 -2.99
CA LEU A 24 17.80 6.21 -2.56
C LEU A 24 16.81 5.73 -3.63
N PRO A 25 16.75 4.42 -3.89
CA PRO A 25 15.76 3.86 -4.80
C PRO A 25 14.35 4.10 -4.23
N HIS A 26 13.38 4.20 -5.14
CA HIS A 26 11.97 4.13 -4.78
C HIS A 26 11.63 2.65 -4.62
N ASP A 27 11.67 2.16 -3.39
CA ASP A 27 11.30 0.79 -3.06
C ASP A 27 9.82 0.71 -2.70
N ASP A 28 9.17 -0.36 -3.13
CA ASP A 28 7.76 -0.62 -2.83
C ASP A 28 7.63 -1.32 -1.48
N ILE A 29 6.57 -1.00 -0.75
CA ILE A 29 6.28 -1.67 0.51
C ILE A 29 5.42 -2.91 0.26
N ASN A 30 5.69 -3.99 0.99
CA ASN A 30 4.84 -5.18 0.94
C ASN A 30 3.55 -4.93 1.70
N VAL A 31 2.48 -4.59 0.98
CA VAL A 31 1.15 -4.37 1.56
C VAL A 31 0.37 -5.69 1.57
N PRO A 32 -0.17 -6.13 2.71
CA PRO A 32 -0.99 -7.33 2.79
C PRO A 32 -2.29 -7.12 2.01
N THR A 33 -2.36 -7.71 0.81
CA THR A 33 -3.48 -7.52 -0.12
C THR A 33 -4.83 -7.95 0.47
N HIS A 34 -4.83 -8.93 1.37
CA HIS A 34 -6.04 -9.42 2.04
C HIS A 34 -6.66 -8.43 3.04
N GLU A 35 -5.86 -7.49 3.55
CA GLU A 35 -6.32 -6.38 4.43
C GLU A 35 -6.70 -5.14 3.62
N LEU A 36 -6.63 -5.20 2.29
CA LEU A 36 -7.09 -4.13 1.42
C LEU A 36 -8.53 -4.37 0.99
N ALA A 37 -9.24 -3.28 0.76
CA ALA A 37 -10.56 -3.32 0.14
C ALA A 37 -10.45 -3.83 -1.29
N ASP A 38 -11.45 -4.62 -1.71
CA ASP A 38 -11.50 -5.15 -3.07
C ASP A 38 -11.70 -4.01 -4.10
N PRO A 39 -10.74 -3.77 -5.01
CA PRO A 39 -10.88 -2.75 -6.05
C PRO A 39 -11.95 -3.10 -7.09
N GLU A 40 -12.36 -4.37 -7.21
CA GLU A 40 -13.36 -4.86 -8.17
C GLU A 40 -14.74 -5.05 -7.54
N ALA A 41 -14.96 -4.59 -6.30
CA ALA A 41 -16.24 -4.71 -5.60
C ALA A 41 -17.38 -3.99 -6.37
N ASP A 42 -18.13 -4.76 -7.16
CA ASP A 42 -19.32 -4.30 -7.92
C ASP A 42 -20.52 -4.00 -6.97
N SER A 43 -20.53 -4.69 -5.83
CA SER A 43 -21.35 -4.31 -4.68
C SER A 43 -20.58 -3.23 -3.93
N GLY A 44 -21.06 -1.98 -3.88
CA GLY A 44 -20.35 -0.79 -3.34
C GLY A 44 -19.93 -0.81 -1.85
N ASP A 45 -19.62 -1.97 -1.30
CA ASP A 45 -19.07 -2.22 0.03
C ASP A 45 -17.53 -2.02 0.00
N ILE A 46 -17.11 -0.81 -0.39
CA ILE A 46 -15.71 -0.36 -0.44
C ILE A 46 -15.04 -0.26 0.94
N HIS A 47 -15.78 -0.55 2.01
CA HIS A 47 -15.34 -0.45 3.39
C HIS A 47 -14.81 -1.76 3.96
N LEU A 48 -14.99 -2.88 3.26
CA LEU A 48 -14.56 -4.19 3.75
C LEU A 48 -13.32 -4.67 3.03
N THR A 49 -12.43 -5.29 3.79
CA THR A 49 -11.27 -5.98 3.27
C THR A 49 -11.67 -7.28 2.58
N LEU A 50 -10.83 -7.77 1.66
CA LEU A 50 -11.04 -9.08 1.02
C LEU A 50 -11.27 -10.19 2.06
N GLN A 51 -10.49 -10.18 3.16
CA GLN A 51 -10.64 -11.15 4.24
C GLN A 51 -12.01 -11.07 4.94
N GLU A 52 -12.57 -9.88 5.14
CA GLU A 52 -13.89 -9.71 5.76
C GLU A 52 -15.02 -10.12 4.83
N GLN A 53 -14.86 -9.91 3.52
CA GLN A 53 -15.83 -10.32 2.51
C GLN A 53 -15.98 -11.85 2.47
N GLU A 54 -14.88 -12.60 2.55
CA GLU A 54 -14.89 -14.07 2.58
C GLU A 54 -15.60 -14.64 3.81
N GLN A 55 -15.66 -13.90 4.92
CA GLN A 55 -16.37 -14.30 6.13
C GLN A 55 -17.88 -14.06 6.05
N LYS A 56 -18.39 -13.34 5.03
CA LYS A 56 -19.82 -13.16 4.84
C LYS A 56 -20.45 -14.47 4.37
N TRP A 57 -21.47 -14.92 5.10
CA TRP A 57 -22.27 -16.04 4.66
C TRP A 57 -23.27 -15.59 3.59
N THR A 58 -22.96 -15.87 2.32
CA THR A 58 -23.77 -15.48 1.15
C THR A 58 -24.74 -16.56 0.69
N ASP A 59 -24.69 -17.75 1.31
CA ASP A 59 -25.54 -18.87 0.94
C ASP A 59 -26.94 -18.72 1.54
N ILE A 60 -27.92 -18.42 0.68
CA ILE A 60 -29.34 -18.24 1.07
C ILE A 60 -30.15 -19.52 0.79
N ALA A 61 -29.52 -20.64 0.43
CA ALA A 61 -30.16 -21.92 0.13
C ALA A 61 -31.38 -21.82 -0.83
N LEU A 62 -31.36 -20.84 -1.75
CA LEU A 62 -32.48 -20.58 -2.67
C LEU A 62 -32.68 -21.72 -3.68
N SER A 63 -31.67 -22.57 -3.89
CA SER A 63 -31.79 -23.82 -4.66
C SER A 63 -32.85 -24.75 -4.08
N ALA A 64 -32.95 -24.84 -2.74
CA ALA A 64 -33.93 -25.70 -2.08
C ALA A 64 -35.37 -25.25 -2.33
N LEU A 65 -35.59 -23.96 -2.65
CA LEU A 65 -36.90 -23.44 -3.04
C LEU A 65 -37.25 -23.77 -4.49
N SER A 66 -36.28 -23.85 -5.41
CA SER A 66 -36.57 -24.19 -6.81
C SER A 66 -36.82 -25.68 -7.02
N GLU A 67 -36.28 -26.54 -6.17
CA GLU A 67 -36.50 -28.01 -6.23
C GLU A 67 -37.87 -28.44 -5.69
N HIS A 68 -38.61 -27.53 -5.03
CA HIS A 68 -39.93 -27.77 -4.45
C HIS A 68 -41.11 -27.18 -5.25
N GLN A 69 -40.86 -26.72 -6.48
CA GLN A 69 -41.89 -26.31 -7.47
C GLN A 69 -41.95 -27.31 -8.63
#